data_AF-A0A8S3YFP5-F1
#
_entry.id   AF-A0A8S3YFP5-F1
#
_cell.length_a   1.000
_cell.length_b   1.000
_cell.length_c   1.000
_cell.angle_alpha   90.00
_cell.angle_beta   90.00
_cell.angle_gamma   90.00
#
_symmetry.space_group_name_H-M   'P 1'
#
loop_
_entity.id
_entity.type
_entity.pdbx_description
1 polymer ?
#
loop_
_entity_poly.entity_id
_entity_poly.type
_entity_poly.pdbx_seq_one_letter_code
_entity_poly.pdbx_strand_id
1 'polypeptide(L)'
;MRTLRYYSTIRNFNNILGLSNQNVGLVMTGAGHYKNYSKNKDTCCKDISQTEGRTVANWPKGDSKMQTCRCNGPQQPQPPNYDPYKIRTPEVVVPPLPPSNAKWTGFVFVTPGQQQGYPPNQRTSEQPNLEEQGSEKEEKPKGFLEMLKNMFGRRKKEKSDSDVSMIGRPRRVTKRPFHYKDLPPCVQYLIIGAGAAAWAAYRSIIEHDKKAKVFFISKEDCLPYDRPPMSKHMWWNPDPPDIEKLNYIQDWKKKTMYLSEYNKFMDPVKFYRTKSGPAVSIATGYCVQRVDADYHVAWVKTQCGEQPIYYERCLLAPGSKPKQLSMFKSAPKPVRDRVCTLRTIRDLEIAYRSVKAAKHVAIIGGGPLGCELAWHLGRMNKMDLDVDPEKQPLEIVHIYKDKGIMAGVLPEYLGEWAAEKIKNEGVTVKPKTQVYDAFQSADGRLKLTLSDGSSVVTDYVRDLT
;
A
#
# COMPACT_ATOMS: atom_id res chain seq x y z
N MET A 1 -15.05 27.76 -12.13
CA MET A 1 -15.19 27.47 -13.58
C MET A 1 -13.83 27.18 -14.23
N ARG A 2 -13.24 26.01 -13.98
CA ARG A 2 -12.01 25.53 -14.66
C ARG A 2 -12.10 24.02 -14.85
N THR A 3 -12.98 23.58 -15.73
CA THR A 3 -13.19 22.14 -16.07
C THR A 3 -13.45 21.90 -17.56
N LEU A 4 -13.17 22.88 -18.44
CA LEU A 4 -13.50 22.77 -19.87
C LEU A 4 -12.29 22.71 -20.83
N ARG A 5 -11.04 22.63 -20.34
CA ARG A 5 -9.85 22.51 -21.22
C ARG A 5 -9.30 21.10 -21.40
N TYR A 6 -9.92 20.06 -20.84
CA TYR A 6 -9.39 18.69 -20.88
C TYR A 6 -10.01 17.79 -21.97
N TYR A 7 -11.05 18.26 -22.67
CA TYR A 7 -11.74 17.47 -23.71
C TYR A 7 -11.17 17.63 -25.13
N SER A 8 -10.41 18.69 -25.42
CA SER A 8 -9.87 18.93 -26.78
C SER A 8 -8.66 18.06 -27.11
N THR A 9 -7.84 17.69 -26.12
CA THR A 9 -6.59 16.93 -26.36
C THR A 9 -6.86 15.45 -26.65
N ILE A 10 -7.92 14.86 -26.09
CA ILE A 10 -8.31 13.46 -26.35
C ILE A 10 -8.94 13.31 -27.74
N ARG A 11 -9.62 14.33 -28.26
CA ARG A 11 -10.19 14.30 -29.62
C ARG A 11 -9.11 14.33 -30.71
N ASN A 12 -8.01 15.05 -30.49
CA ASN A 12 -6.95 15.18 -31.49
C ASN A 12 -6.11 13.92 -31.65
N PHE A 13 -5.99 13.07 -30.63
CA PHE A 13 -5.33 11.76 -30.78
C PHE A 13 -6.16 10.76 -31.61
N ASN A 14 -7.49 10.83 -31.53
CA ASN A 14 -8.37 9.94 -32.31
C ASN A 14 -8.50 10.33 -33.80
N ASN A 15 -8.21 11.58 -34.17
CA ASN A 15 -8.36 12.06 -35.55
C ASN A 15 -7.08 11.98 -36.40
N ILE A 16 -5.89 11.85 -35.79
CA ILE A 16 -4.62 11.83 -36.53
C ILE A 16 -4.27 10.43 -37.06
N LEU A 17 -4.89 9.37 -36.53
CA LEU A 17 -4.77 8.01 -37.08
C LEU A 17 -5.78 7.69 -38.20
N GLY A 18 -6.63 8.67 -38.59
CA GLY A 18 -7.73 8.47 -39.53
C GLY A 18 -7.48 8.91 -40.98
N LEU A 19 -6.35 9.56 -41.30
CA LEU A 19 -6.16 10.19 -42.62
C LEU A 19 -4.71 10.10 -43.12
N SER A 20 -4.27 8.91 -43.51
CA SER A 20 -3.38 8.74 -44.67
C SER A 20 -3.32 7.25 -45.03
N ASN A 21 -4.19 6.80 -45.93
CA ASN A 21 -3.95 5.57 -46.69
C ASN A 21 -4.77 5.61 -47.98
N GLN A 22 -4.19 6.23 -49.01
CA GLN A 22 -4.47 5.91 -50.40
C GLN A 22 -3.15 5.49 -51.03
N ASN A 23 -2.85 4.19 -50.92
CA ASN A 23 -2.33 3.38 -52.01
C ASN A 23 -2.23 1.92 -51.54
N VAL A 24 -3.08 1.08 -52.16
CA VAL A 24 -2.75 -0.21 -52.78
C VAL A 24 -1.68 -1.04 -52.03
N GLY A 25 -1.96 -2.17 -51.39
CA GLY A 25 -2.83 -3.25 -51.84
C GLY A 25 -1.98 -4.46 -52.29
N LEU A 26 -1.54 -5.29 -51.35
CA LEU A 26 -1.45 -6.75 -51.50
C LEU A 26 -1.13 -7.38 -50.12
N VAL A 27 -1.61 -8.62 -49.92
CA VAL A 27 -1.53 -9.45 -48.71
C VAL A 27 -2.64 -9.20 -47.67
N MET A 28 -3.88 -9.34 -48.13
CA MET A 28 -4.97 -9.88 -47.30
C MET A 28 -5.08 -11.38 -47.56
N THR A 29 -4.66 -12.21 -46.60
CA THR A 29 -5.25 -13.52 -46.25
C THR A 29 -4.47 -14.10 -45.08
N GLY A 30 -5.02 -13.94 -43.88
CA GLY A 30 -4.44 -14.47 -42.65
C GLY A 30 -5.45 -14.34 -41.52
N ALA A 31 -6.65 -14.87 -41.73
CA ALA A 31 -7.66 -14.99 -40.69
C ALA A 31 -7.06 -15.79 -39.52
N GLY A 32 -6.84 -15.12 -38.38
CA GLY A 32 -6.43 -15.76 -37.14
C GLY A 32 -7.54 -16.67 -36.63
N HIS A 33 -7.50 -17.94 -37.02
CA HIS A 33 -8.26 -18.99 -36.37
C HIS A 33 -7.79 -19.15 -34.92
N TYR A 34 -8.57 -18.63 -33.98
CA TYR A 34 -8.54 -19.12 -32.60
C TYR A 34 -9.06 -20.56 -32.58
N LYS A 35 -8.15 -21.54 -32.59
CA LYS A 35 -8.51 -22.94 -32.35
C LYS A 35 -8.76 -23.15 -30.86
N ASN A 36 -10.04 -23.30 -30.50
CA ASN A 36 -10.46 -23.85 -29.22
C ASN A 36 -10.18 -25.37 -29.20
N TYR A 37 -9.09 -25.80 -28.54
CA TYR A 37 -8.67 -27.20 -28.45
C TYR A 37 -9.60 -28.12 -27.61
N SER A 38 -10.81 -27.68 -27.28
CA SER A 38 -11.77 -28.44 -26.48
C SER A 38 -12.89 -29.12 -27.29
N LYS A 39 -12.96 -28.94 -28.62
CA LYS A 39 -14.17 -29.31 -29.39
C LYS A 39 -14.00 -30.16 -30.66
N ASN A 40 -12.83 -30.74 -30.95
CA ASN A 40 -12.70 -31.75 -32.02
C ASN A 40 -12.27 -33.09 -31.43
N LYS A 41 -13.20 -34.04 -31.33
CA LYS A 41 -12.92 -35.40 -30.83
C LYS A 41 -12.30 -36.34 -31.87
N ASP A 42 -12.30 -35.99 -33.17
CA ASP A 42 -11.97 -36.96 -34.22
C ASP A 42 -10.74 -36.61 -35.09
N THR A 43 -9.93 -35.63 -34.72
CA THR A 43 -8.70 -35.26 -35.47
C THR A 43 -7.53 -34.83 -34.59
N CYS A 44 -7.27 -35.57 -33.50
CA CYS A 44 -6.09 -35.36 -32.66
C CYS A 44 -5.13 -36.55 -32.80
N CYS A 45 -3.97 -36.28 -33.40
CA CYS A 45 -2.73 -37.05 -33.34
C CYS A 45 -2.83 -38.56 -33.59
N LYS A 46 -2.48 -39.00 -34.82
CA LYS A 46 -1.92 -40.34 -34.98
C LYS A 46 -0.64 -40.44 -34.14
N ASP A 47 -0.54 -41.54 -33.42
CA ASP A 47 0.52 -41.90 -32.49
C ASP A 47 1.91 -41.70 -33.08
N ILE A 48 2.64 -40.69 -32.58
CA ILE A 48 4.09 -40.74 -32.54
C ILE A 48 4.44 -40.48 -31.08
N SER A 49 4.76 -41.55 -30.36
CA SER A 49 5.21 -41.43 -28.98
C SER A 49 6.52 -40.63 -28.96
N GLN A 50 6.61 -39.60 -28.11
CA GLN A 50 7.85 -38.84 -27.92
C GLN A 50 8.96 -39.64 -27.19
N THR A 51 8.83 -40.97 -27.14
CA THR A 51 9.66 -41.88 -26.37
C THR A 51 10.36 -42.95 -27.22
N GLU A 52 10.14 -42.99 -28.54
CA GLU A 52 10.88 -43.93 -29.39
C GLU A 52 12.39 -43.67 -29.32
N GLY A 53 13.13 -44.67 -28.82
CA GLY A 53 14.59 -44.69 -28.78
C GLY A 53 15.25 -44.11 -27.51
N ARG A 54 14.51 -43.73 -26.47
CA ARG A 54 15.11 -43.26 -25.20
C ARG A 54 14.80 -44.19 -24.04
N THR A 55 15.82 -44.88 -23.53
CA THR A 55 15.73 -45.66 -22.30
C THR A 55 15.58 -44.72 -21.11
N VAL A 56 14.38 -44.66 -20.53
CA VAL A 56 14.12 -43.91 -19.29
C VAL A 56 14.74 -44.72 -18.14
N ALA A 57 15.79 -44.19 -17.52
CA ALA A 57 16.32 -44.79 -16.30
C ALA A 57 15.23 -44.75 -15.21
N ASN A 58 15.00 -45.88 -14.54
CA ASN A 58 14.06 -45.94 -13.43
C ASN A 58 14.48 -44.94 -12.34
N TRP A 59 13.55 -44.08 -11.94
CA TRP A 59 13.70 -43.21 -10.78
C TRP A 59 14.07 -44.07 -9.56
N PRO A 60 15.10 -43.75 -8.77
CA PRO A 60 15.37 -44.47 -7.53
C PRO A 60 14.11 -44.44 -6.65
N LYS A 61 13.64 -45.62 -6.26
CA LYS A 61 12.52 -45.74 -5.32
C LYS A 61 12.94 -45.05 -4.02
N GLY A 62 12.09 -44.17 -3.50
CA GLY A 62 12.32 -43.50 -2.23
C GLY A 62 12.61 -44.52 -1.13
N ASP A 63 13.55 -44.19 -0.26
CA ASP A 63 14.01 -45.06 0.82
C ASP A 63 12.84 -45.65 1.62
N SER A 64 12.99 -46.93 1.96
CA SER A 64 12.03 -47.72 2.70
C SER A 64 11.53 -47.03 3.96
N LYS A 65 10.20 -46.94 4.10
CA LYS A 65 9.41 -46.65 5.31
C LYS A 65 10.18 -46.02 6.48
N MET A 66 10.04 -44.71 6.62
CA MET A 66 10.36 -43.98 7.84
C MET A 66 9.76 -44.71 9.07
N GLN A 67 10.61 -45.12 10.01
CA GLN A 67 10.17 -45.64 11.30
C GLN A 67 9.25 -44.61 11.98
N THR A 68 8.10 -45.06 12.46
CA THR A 68 7.20 -44.26 13.27
C THR A 68 7.94 -43.78 14.52
N CYS A 69 8.15 -42.46 14.64
CA CYS A 69 8.60 -41.85 15.90
C CYS A 69 7.56 -42.16 16.98
N ARG A 70 7.87 -43.10 17.88
CA ARG A 70 7.13 -43.28 19.13
C ARG A 70 7.49 -42.13 20.05
N CYS A 71 6.58 -41.19 20.23
CA CYS A 71 6.63 -40.20 21.31
C CYS A 71 6.36 -40.92 22.65
N ASN A 72 7.41 -41.37 23.33
CA ASN A 72 7.31 -41.78 24.72
C ASN A 72 7.40 -40.54 25.62
N GLY A 73 6.28 -39.84 25.80
CA GLY A 73 6.10 -38.88 26.89
C GLY A 73 5.50 -39.58 28.12
N PRO A 74 5.84 -39.19 29.36
CA PRO A 74 5.28 -39.81 30.55
C PRO A 74 3.76 -39.57 30.61
N GLN A 75 2.98 -40.66 30.54
CA GLN A 75 1.55 -40.63 30.81
C GLN A 75 1.34 -40.54 32.32
N GLN A 76 1.08 -39.33 32.83
CA GLN A 76 0.40 -39.20 34.11
C GLN A 76 -1.09 -39.46 33.90
N PRO A 77 -1.74 -40.31 34.72
CA PRO A 77 -3.18 -40.52 34.63
C PRO A 77 -3.92 -39.22 35.01
N GLN A 78 -4.91 -38.86 34.20
CA GLN A 78 -5.80 -37.73 34.46
C GLN A 78 -6.55 -37.96 35.79
N PRO A 79 -6.68 -36.94 36.67
CA PRO A 79 -7.47 -37.08 37.89
C PRO A 79 -8.95 -37.31 37.55
N PRO A 80 -9.70 -38.07 38.38
CA PRO A 80 -11.00 -38.65 38.02
C PRO A 80 -12.18 -37.67 37.88
N ASN A 81 -11.94 -36.36 37.76
CA ASN A 81 -13.00 -35.36 37.69
C ASN A 81 -12.62 -34.12 36.85
N TYR A 82 -12.10 -34.33 35.65
CA TYR A 82 -11.83 -33.28 34.67
C TYR A 82 -13.03 -33.13 33.72
N ASP A 83 -13.84 -32.09 33.93
CA ASP A 83 -14.89 -31.67 33.02
C ASP A 83 -14.40 -30.45 32.21
N PRO A 84 -14.17 -30.57 30.89
CA PRO A 84 -13.61 -29.51 30.06
C PRO A 84 -14.55 -28.30 29.85
N TYR A 85 -15.79 -28.35 30.33
CA TYR A 85 -16.77 -27.25 30.15
C TYR A 85 -17.20 -26.56 31.45
N LYS A 86 -16.63 -26.95 32.60
CA LYS A 86 -16.98 -26.37 33.89
C LYS A 86 -16.11 -25.15 34.19
N ILE A 87 -16.63 -23.96 33.89
CA ILE A 87 -16.00 -22.68 34.24
C ILE A 87 -15.88 -22.60 35.77
N ARG A 88 -14.65 -22.58 36.29
CA ARG A 88 -14.39 -22.17 37.68
C ARG A 88 -14.46 -20.65 37.73
N THR A 89 -15.52 -20.10 38.30
CA THR A 89 -15.50 -18.70 38.76
C THR A 89 -14.56 -18.62 39.97
N PRO A 90 -13.48 -17.82 39.94
CA PRO A 90 -12.74 -17.53 41.16
C PRO A 90 -13.65 -16.73 42.10
N GLU A 91 -13.71 -17.12 43.38
CA GLU A 91 -14.30 -16.27 44.42
C GLU A 91 -13.43 -15.02 44.58
N VAL A 92 -13.79 -13.96 43.85
CA VAL A 92 -13.17 -12.65 44.00
C VAL A 92 -13.94 -11.89 45.07
N VAL A 93 -13.42 -11.89 46.30
CA VAL A 93 -13.86 -10.96 47.34
C VAL A 93 -13.33 -9.57 46.97
N VAL A 94 -14.25 -8.66 46.60
CA VAL A 94 -13.92 -7.26 46.31
C VAL A 94 -13.84 -6.49 47.64
N PRO A 95 -12.70 -5.87 48.01
CA PRO A 95 -12.66 -5.02 49.20
C PRO A 95 -13.47 -3.73 48.97
N PRO A 96 -14.13 -3.18 50.00
CA PRO A 96 -14.90 -1.95 49.86
C PRO A 96 -13.98 -0.76 49.52
N LEU A 97 -14.47 0.11 48.62
CA LEU A 97 -13.77 1.31 48.16
C LEU A 97 -13.55 2.30 49.33
N PRO A 98 -12.43 3.03 49.36
CA PRO A 98 -12.21 4.08 50.35
C PRO A 98 -13.19 5.25 50.15
N PRO A 99 -13.59 5.96 51.23
CA PRO A 99 -14.52 7.08 51.14
C PRO A 99 -13.97 8.21 50.27
N SER A 100 -14.82 8.69 49.37
CA SER A 100 -14.54 9.75 48.39
C SER A 100 -14.42 11.12 49.06
N ASN A 101 -13.32 11.84 48.81
CA ASN A 101 -13.11 13.24 49.19
C ASN A 101 -13.65 14.23 48.14
N ALA A 102 -14.68 13.86 47.38
CA ALA A 102 -15.29 14.76 46.39
C ALA A 102 -16.35 15.66 47.04
N LYS A 103 -16.10 16.98 47.06
CA LYS A 103 -17.08 18.00 47.44
C LYS A 103 -18.25 17.98 46.45
N TRP A 104 -19.46 17.81 46.98
CA TRP A 104 -20.72 17.85 46.23
C TRP A 104 -21.03 19.28 45.76
N THR A 105 -21.10 19.49 44.44
CA THR A 105 -21.84 20.62 43.85
C THR A 105 -23.12 20.04 43.25
N GLY A 106 -24.17 19.96 44.07
CA GLY A 106 -25.49 19.48 43.66
C GLY A 106 -26.29 20.58 42.96
N PHE A 107 -26.76 20.31 41.74
CA PHE A 107 -27.94 20.96 41.21
C PHE A 107 -29.16 20.15 41.68
N VAL A 108 -29.97 20.76 42.54
CA VAL A 108 -31.24 20.20 43.02
C VAL A 108 -32.36 20.84 42.21
N PHE A 109 -33.22 20.02 41.61
CA PHE A 109 -34.49 20.46 41.05
C PHE A 109 -35.50 20.65 42.20
N VAL A 110 -36.15 21.81 42.27
CA VAL A 110 -37.23 22.10 43.24
C VAL A 110 -38.49 22.54 42.50
N THR A 111 -39.60 21.88 42.81
CA THR A 111 -40.98 22.16 42.38
C THR A 111 -41.63 23.32 43.18
N PRO A 112 -42.69 23.97 42.66
CA PRO A 112 -43.17 25.24 43.20
C PRO A 112 -44.17 25.07 44.35
N GLY A 113 -44.01 25.83 45.43
CA GLY A 113 -44.99 25.87 46.51
C GLY A 113 -44.64 26.78 47.68
N GLN A 114 -45.40 27.88 47.79
CA GLN A 114 -45.74 28.70 48.96
C GLN A 114 -44.69 29.63 49.61
N GLN A 115 -45.20 30.84 49.86
CA GLN A 115 -44.57 32.10 50.25
C GLN A 115 -44.59 32.30 51.78
N GLN A 116 -43.63 33.09 52.31
CA GLN A 116 -43.71 34.08 53.41
C GLN A 116 -42.27 34.51 53.77
N GLY A 117 -41.84 35.77 53.90
CA GLY A 117 -42.40 37.11 53.66
C GLY A 117 -41.31 38.19 53.86
N TYR A 118 -41.29 39.19 52.95
CA TYR A 118 -41.02 40.66 53.07
C TYR A 118 -39.82 41.26 53.89
N PRO A 119 -39.38 42.54 53.66
CA PRO A 119 -38.87 43.25 52.44
C PRO A 119 -37.76 44.30 52.82
N PRO A 120 -37.54 45.49 52.17
CA PRO A 120 -37.63 45.95 50.76
C PRO A 120 -36.35 46.67 50.22
N ASN A 121 -36.34 46.92 48.89
CA ASN A 121 -35.76 48.08 48.15
C ASN A 121 -34.22 48.24 48.04
N GLN A 122 -33.61 48.53 46.87
CA GLN A 122 -33.92 49.54 45.85
C GLN A 122 -33.34 49.19 44.46
N ARG A 123 -33.97 49.76 43.41
CA ARG A 123 -33.61 49.70 41.97
C ARG A 123 -32.31 50.45 41.64
N THR A 124 -31.63 50.03 40.57
CA THR A 124 -31.46 50.83 39.33
C THR A 124 -30.91 50.01 38.16
N SER A 125 -31.52 50.22 37.01
CA SER A 125 -31.12 49.87 35.64
C SER A 125 -29.83 50.58 35.22
N GLU A 126 -29.03 49.96 34.34
CA GLU A 126 -28.37 50.66 33.22
C GLU A 126 -27.64 49.65 32.29
N GLN A 127 -28.03 49.64 31.02
CA GLN A 127 -27.14 49.30 29.90
C GLN A 127 -26.33 50.56 29.55
N PRO A 128 -25.17 50.41 28.88
CA PRO A 128 -25.01 51.20 27.67
C PRO A 128 -24.40 50.43 26.49
N ASN A 129 -24.98 50.68 25.31
CA ASN A 129 -24.32 50.63 24.01
C ASN A 129 -23.31 51.78 23.90
N LEU A 130 -22.25 51.62 23.10
CA LEU A 130 -21.67 52.71 22.33
C LEU A 130 -21.17 52.20 20.97
N GLU A 131 -21.65 52.88 19.94
CA GLU A 131 -21.41 52.70 18.51
C GLU A 131 -20.10 53.35 18.02
N GLU A 132 -19.80 52.95 16.79
CA GLU A 132 -18.91 53.45 15.75
C GLU A 132 -18.54 54.96 15.77
N GLN A 133 -17.28 55.23 15.42
CA GLN A 133 -16.89 56.41 14.64
C GLN A 133 -15.81 56.03 13.63
N GLY A 134 -16.04 56.35 12.35
CA GLY A 134 -15.07 56.20 11.26
C GLY A 134 -15.52 56.99 10.03
N SER A 135 -15.16 58.27 9.99
CA SER A 135 -15.47 59.24 8.94
C SER A 135 -14.78 58.95 7.60
N GLU A 136 -15.51 59.20 6.52
CA GLU A 136 -15.14 59.11 5.11
C GLU A 136 -14.03 60.07 4.66
N LYS A 137 -13.19 59.60 3.73
CA LYS A 137 -12.67 60.40 2.59
C LYS A 137 -12.58 59.51 1.35
N GLU A 138 -13.25 59.94 0.29
CA GLU A 138 -13.23 59.35 -1.06
C GLU A 138 -11.88 59.55 -1.77
N GLU A 139 -11.37 58.50 -2.43
CA GLU A 139 -10.55 58.62 -3.63
C GLU A 139 -10.94 57.52 -4.66
N LYS A 140 -11.05 57.93 -5.93
CA LYS A 140 -11.58 57.18 -7.08
C LYS A 140 -10.71 55.99 -7.54
N PRO A 141 -11.28 55.00 -8.25
CA PRO A 141 -10.68 53.67 -8.43
C PRO A 141 -9.56 53.66 -9.48
N LYS A 142 -8.38 53.15 -9.11
CA LYS A 142 -7.33 52.77 -10.07
C LYS A 142 -7.56 51.35 -10.55
N GLY A 143 -7.54 51.20 -11.88
CA GLY A 143 -8.07 50.06 -12.61
C GLY A 143 -7.33 48.74 -12.40
N PHE A 144 -8.11 47.67 -12.49
CA PHE A 144 -7.78 46.24 -12.49
C PHE A 144 -6.56 45.84 -13.36
N LEU A 145 -6.20 46.66 -14.35
CA LEU A 145 -5.08 46.45 -15.28
C LEU A 145 -3.69 46.72 -14.65
N GLU A 146 -3.61 47.52 -13.58
CA GLU A 146 -2.34 47.81 -12.90
C GLU A 146 -1.95 46.70 -11.91
N MET A 147 -2.94 46.02 -11.32
CA MET A 147 -2.74 44.83 -10.49
C MET A 147 -2.22 43.63 -11.30
N LEU A 148 -2.57 43.54 -12.59
CA LEU A 148 -2.10 42.48 -13.49
C LEU A 148 -0.63 42.65 -13.92
N LYS A 149 -0.09 43.87 -13.96
CA LYS A 149 1.34 44.09 -14.28
C LYS A 149 2.27 43.62 -13.16
N ASN A 150 1.86 43.66 -11.90
CA ASN A 150 2.66 43.20 -10.76
C ASN A 150 2.68 41.67 -10.58
N MET A 151 1.80 40.92 -11.25
CA MET A 151 1.84 39.45 -11.27
C MET A 151 2.71 38.87 -12.40
N PHE A 152 2.92 39.60 -13.50
CA PHE A 152 3.61 39.10 -14.70
C PHE A 152 5.05 39.60 -14.87
N GLY A 153 5.60 40.28 -13.87
CA GLY A 153 6.96 40.84 -13.89
C GLY A 153 7.94 40.14 -12.95
N ARG A 154 8.15 38.82 -13.08
CA ARG A 154 9.34 38.17 -12.50
C ARG A 154 10.14 37.46 -13.59
N ARG A 155 11.21 38.14 -14.01
CA ARG A 155 12.33 37.63 -14.81
C ARG A 155 12.69 36.20 -14.36
N LYS A 156 12.70 35.26 -15.31
CA LYS A 156 13.40 33.98 -15.20
C LYS A 156 14.86 34.27 -14.86
N LYS A 157 15.28 33.91 -13.64
CA LYS A 157 16.68 33.59 -13.38
C LYS A 157 16.84 32.14 -13.81
N GLU A 158 17.62 31.91 -14.85
CA GLU A 158 18.14 30.58 -15.18
C GLU A 158 18.85 30.04 -13.94
N LYS A 159 18.31 28.97 -13.37
CA LYS A 159 19.01 28.17 -12.36
C LYS A 159 19.69 27.04 -13.12
N SER A 160 21.01 26.99 -12.98
CA SER A 160 21.88 25.92 -13.42
C SER A 160 21.39 24.56 -12.90
N ASP A 161 21.36 23.59 -13.80
CA ASP A 161 21.19 22.16 -13.51
C ASP A 161 22.24 21.69 -12.50
N SER A 162 21.80 21.29 -11.29
CA SER A 162 22.50 20.32 -10.40
C SER A 162 21.83 20.10 -9.04
N ASP A 163 20.71 20.74 -8.70
CA ASP A 163 19.99 20.43 -7.46
C ASP A 163 18.94 19.33 -7.68
N VAL A 164 19.35 18.07 -7.59
CA VAL A 164 18.42 16.96 -7.34
C VAL A 164 17.83 17.17 -5.95
N SER A 165 16.70 17.88 -5.88
CA SER A 165 15.98 18.13 -4.63
C SER A 165 15.65 16.80 -3.98
N MET A 166 16.21 16.54 -2.80
CA MET A 166 15.97 15.31 -2.07
C MET A 166 14.46 15.16 -1.81
N ILE A 167 13.84 14.17 -2.45
CA ILE A 167 12.44 13.83 -2.22
C ILE A 167 12.36 13.16 -0.84
N GLY A 168 12.39 13.98 0.21
CA GLY A 168 12.12 13.51 1.58
C GLY A 168 10.76 12.83 1.61
N ARG A 169 10.62 11.77 2.43
CA ARG A 169 9.34 11.05 2.57
C ARG A 169 8.24 12.06 2.88
N PRO A 170 7.26 12.30 1.97
CA PRO A 170 6.24 13.31 2.20
C PRO A 170 5.52 12.98 3.51
N ARG A 171 5.55 13.87 4.50
CA ARG A 171 4.87 13.69 5.79
C ARG A 171 3.37 13.84 5.52
N ARG A 172 2.68 12.72 5.28
CA ARG A 172 1.22 12.71 5.28
C ARG A 172 0.70 12.86 6.70
N VAL A 173 -0.31 13.71 6.86
CA VAL A 173 -1.10 13.81 8.09
C VAL A 173 -1.92 12.53 8.18
N THR A 174 -1.39 11.52 8.87
CA THR A 174 -2.16 10.33 9.22
C THR A 174 -3.31 10.77 10.12
N LYS A 175 -4.56 10.43 9.79
CA LYS A 175 -5.70 10.55 10.73
C LYS A 175 -5.48 9.53 11.84
N ARG A 176 -4.64 9.88 12.80
CA ARG A 176 -4.43 9.10 14.01
C ARG A 176 -5.65 9.33 14.89
N PRO A 177 -6.09 8.31 15.64
CA PRO A 177 -6.99 8.61 16.74
C PRO A 177 -6.18 9.52 17.66
N PHE A 178 -6.75 10.65 18.04
CA PHE A 178 -6.14 11.38 19.14
C PHE A 178 -6.45 10.68 20.45
N HIS A 179 -7.54 9.91 20.50
CA HIS A 179 -8.13 9.48 21.75
C HIS A 179 -8.71 8.07 21.69
N TYR A 180 -8.86 7.42 22.85
CA TYR A 180 -9.52 6.10 22.98
C TYR A 180 -10.97 6.10 22.44
N LYS A 181 -11.59 7.29 22.33
CA LYS A 181 -12.97 7.47 21.85
C LYS A 181 -13.11 7.20 20.34
N ASP A 182 -12.00 7.22 19.62
CA ASP A 182 -11.95 7.02 18.17
C ASP A 182 -11.91 5.52 17.80
N LEU A 183 -11.80 4.63 18.79
CA LEU A 183 -11.76 3.19 18.62
C LEU A 183 -12.91 2.54 19.41
N PRO A 184 -13.51 1.44 18.89
CA PRO A 184 -14.48 0.67 19.64
C PRO A 184 -13.78 -0.03 20.84
N PRO A 185 -14.39 -0.04 22.04
CA PRO A 185 -13.82 -0.72 23.19
C PRO A 185 -13.85 -2.24 23.02
N CYS A 186 -14.88 -2.79 22.39
CA CYS A 186 -14.98 -4.21 22.07
C CYS A 186 -15.53 -4.45 20.65
N VAL A 187 -15.11 -5.55 20.03
CA VAL A 187 -15.52 -5.93 18.68
C VAL A 187 -15.78 -7.43 18.59
N GLN A 188 -16.73 -7.84 17.73
CA GLN A 188 -17.02 -9.25 17.51
C GLN A 188 -15.86 -9.93 16.76
N TYR A 189 -15.55 -9.46 15.55
CA TYR A 189 -14.42 -9.94 14.76
C TYR A 189 -13.38 -8.84 14.60
N LEU A 190 -12.19 -9.03 15.18
CA LEU A 190 -11.03 -8.17 15.00
C LEU A 190 -10.09 -8.74 13.93
N ILE A 191 -9.82 -7.97 12.87
CA ILE A 191 -8.83 -8.34 11.86
C ILE A 191 -7.65 -7.36 11.93
N ILE A 192 -6.46 -7.89 12.26
CA ILE A 192 -5.22 -7.10 12.36
C ILE A 192 -4.47 -7.19 11.03
N GLY A 193 -4.52 -6.11 10.27
CA GLY A 193 -4.01 -6.00 8.90
C GLY A 193 -5.14 -5.88 7.87
N ALA A 194 -4.83 -5.25 6.74
CA ALA A 194 -5.78 -4.98 5.65
C ALA A 194 -5.27 -5.49 4.29
N GLY A 195 -4.46 -6.57 4.30
CA GLY A 195 -3.95 -7.21 3.08
C GLY A 195 -4.92 -8.24 2.49
N ALA A 196 -4.45 -8.99 1.48
CA ALA A 196 -5.24 -10.01 0.79
C ALA A 196 -5.84 -11.06 1.74
N ALA A 197 -5.07 -11.56 2.71
CA ALA A 197 -5.55 -12.53 3.70
C ALA A 197 -6.68 -11.97 4.57
N ALA A 198 -6.54 -10.72 5.04
CA ALA A 198 -7.56 -10.03 5.82
C ALA A 198 -8.85 -9.84 5.01
N TRP A 199 -8.72 -9.47 3.74
CA TRP A 199 -9.88 -9.27 2.85
C TRP A 199 -10.60 -10.58 2.53
N ALA A 200 -9.85 -11.65 2.25
CA ALA A 200 -10.41 -12.98 2.04
C ALA A 200 -11.17 -13.48 3.27
N ALA A 201 -10.59 -13.31 4.46
CA ALA A 201 -11.24 -13.67 5.71
C ALA A 201 -12.53 -12.89 5.95
N TYR A 202 -12.53 -11.57 5.72
CA TYR A 202 -13.75 -10.76 5.82
C TYR A 202 -14.85 -11.24 4.88
N ARG A 203 -14.52 -11.55 3.62
CA ARG A 203 -15.51 -12.08 2.66
C ARG A 203 -16.11 -13.39 3.16
N SER A 204 -15.28 -14.30 3.66
CA SER A 204 -15.73 -15.57 4.23
C SER A 204 -16.60 -15.37 5.47
N ILE A 205 -16.23 -14.46 6.38
CA ILE A 205 -17.01 -14.15 7.58
C ILE A 205 -18.41 -13.65 7.20
N ILE A 206 -18.52 -12.70 6.27
CA ILE A 206 -19.82 -12.14 5.85
C ILE A 206 -20.66 -13.16 5.07
N GLU A 207 -20.03 -14.06 4.32
CA GLU A 207 -20.71 -15.14 3.61
C GLU A 207 -21.37 -16.13 4.58
N HIS A 208 -20.67 -16.49 5.66
CA HIS A 208 -21.19 -17.41 6.68
C HIS A 208 -22.09 -16.74 7.72
N ASP A 209 -21.81 -15.48 8.08
CA ASP A 209 -22.58 -14.70 9.04
C ASP A 209 -22.92 -13.32 8.45
N LYS A 210 -24.13 -13.24 7.88
CA LYS A 210 -24.67 -12.02 7.26
C LYS A 210 -24.91 -10.88 8.25
N LYS A 211 -24.79 -11.11 9.56
CA LYS A 211 -24.94 -10.11 10.63
C LYS A 211 -23.62 -9.81 11.34
N ALA A 212 -22.51 -10.41 10.89
CA ALA A 212 -21.21 -10.23 11.52
C ALA A 212 -20.78 -8.76 11.54
N LYS A 213 -20.15 -8.37 12.65
CA LYS A 213 -19.53 -7.06 12.84
C LYS A 213 -18.02 -7.20 12.80
N VAL A 214 -17.42 -6.74 11.71
CA VAL A 214 -15.98 -6.90 11.44
C VAL A 214 -15.27 -5.56 11.55
N PHE A 215 -14.23 -5.52 12.39
CA PHE A 215 -13.40 -4.34 12.59
C PHE A 215 -11.96 -4.64 12.14
N PHE A 216 -11.46 -3.84 11.20
CA PHE A 216 -10.09 -3.92 10.73
C PHE A 216 -9.20 -2.89 11.43
N ILE A 217 -7.96 -3.28 11.72
CA ILE A 217 -6.91 -2.36 12.12
C ILE A 217 -5.75 -2.47 11.14
N SER A 218 -5.44 -1.37 10.46
CA SER A 218 -4.37 -1.33 9.46
C SER A 218 -3.33 -0.27 9.82
N LYS A 219 -2.06 -0.64 9.73
CA LYS A 219 -0.94 0.32 9.87
C LYS A 219 -0.84 1.27 8.68
N GLU A 220 -1.33 0.87 7.51
CA GLU A 220 -1.30 1.68 6.30
C GLU A 220 -2.45 2.71 6.31
N ASP A 221 -2.24 3.87 5.69
CA ASP A 221 -3.16 5.02 5.66
C ASP A 221 -4.17 4.95 4.51
N CYS A 222 -4.46 3.75 4.02
CA CYS A 222 -5.31 3.49 2.85
C CYS A 222 -6.22 2.28 3.10
N LEU A 223 -7.28 2.17 2.28
CA LEU A 223 -8.19 1.02 2.29
C LEU A 223 -7.51 -0.26 1.77
N PRO A 224 -8.07 -1.45 2.04
CA PRO A 224 -7.56 -2.71 1.49
C PRO A 224 -7.41 -2.64 -0.04
N TYR A 225 -6.28 -3.11 -0.55
CA TYR A 225 -5.93 -3.00 -1.95
C TYR A 225 -5.10 -4.19 -2.45
N ASP A 226 -5.17 -4.44 -3.75
CA ASP A 226 -4.36 -5.43 -4.47
C ASP A 226 -2.96 -4.90 -4.74
N ARG A 227 -1.95 -5.61 -4.23
CA ARG A 227 -0.52 -5.25 -4.40
C ARG A 227 0.08 -5.61 -5.78
N PRO A 228 -0.32 -6.68 -6.49
CA PRO A 228 0.34 -7.08 -7.74
C PRO A 228 0.47 -5.97 -8.81
N PRO A 229 -0.46 -5.02 -8.97
CA PRO A 229 -0.27 -3.91 -9.90
C PRO A 229 0.92 -2.99 -9.59
N MET A 230 1.39 -2.95 -8.34
CA MET A 230 2.48 -2.06 -7.89
C MET A 230 3.82 -2.30 -8.61
N SER A 231 4.15 -3.55 -8.92
CA SER A 231 5.34 -3.93 -9.68
C SER A 231 5.08 -4.04 -11.18
N LYS A 232 3.85 -3.76 -11.61
CA LYS A 232 3.36 -3.99 -12.97
C LYS A 232 2.83 -2.73 -13.64
N HIS A 233 1.54 -2.72 -13.96
CA HIS A 233 0.84 -1.70 -14.75
C HIS A 233 0.91 -0.29 -14.18
N MET A 234 1.16 -0.11 -12.87
CA MET A 234 1.28 1.21 -12.25
C MET A 234 2.41 2.06 -12.85
N TRP A 235 3.46 1.43 -13.39
CA TRP A 235 4.61 2.12 -13.98
C TRP A 235 4.32 2.72 -15.36
N TRP A 236 3.24 2.29 -16.02
CA TRP A 236 2.84 2.80 -17.34
C TRP A 236 1.88 3.97 -17.28
N ASN A 237 1.44 4.36 -16.07
CA ASN A 237 0.71 5.60 -15.91
C ASN A 237 1.62 6.80 -16.22
N PRO A 238 1.09 7.90 -16.76
CA PRO A 238 1.85 9.13 -16.98
C PRO A 238 2.12 9.89 -15.68
N ASP A 239 1.18 9.81 -14.74
CA ASP A 239 1.21 10.52 -13.46
C ASP A 239 1.53 9.56 -12.30
N PRO A 240 2.11 10.08 -11.20
CA PRO A 240 2.31 9.30 -9.98
C PRO A 240 1.00 8.73 -9.43
N PRO A 241 1.07 7.63 -8.65
CA PRO A 241 -0.12 7.00 -8.08
C PRO A 241 -0.91 8.00 -7.21
N ASP A 242 -2.16 8.25 -7.59
CA ASP A 242 -3.12 8.98 -6.79
C ASP A 242 -3.68 8.05 -5.70
N ILE A 243 -3.44 8.34 -4.42
CA ILE A 243 -3.88 7.48 -3.31
C ILE A 243 -5.39 7.41 -3.24
N GLU A 244 -6.13 8.42 -3.68
CA GLU A 244 -7.59 8.37 -3.58
C GLU A 244 -8.18 7.33 -4.53
N LYS A 245 -7.52 7.06 -5.66
CA LYS A 245 -8.09 6.24 -6.74
C LYS A 245 -7.27 5.01 -7.10
N LEU A 246 -5.94 5.09 -6.97
CA LEU A 246 -4.96 4.05 -7.35
C LEU A 246 -5.29 3.38 -8.68
N ASN A 247 -5.56 4.21 -9.69
CA ASN A 247 -5.95 3.73 -11.00
C ASN A 247 -4.73 3.28 -11.81
N TYR A 248 -4.92 2.25 -12.62
CA TYR A 248 -3.98 1.84 -13.65
C TYR A 248 -4.73 1.35 -14.90
N ILE A 249 -4.01 1.26 -16.01
CA ILE A 249 -4.56 0.73 -17.26
C ILE A 249 -4.05 -0.70 -17.43
N GLN A 250 -4.97 -1.62 -17.68
CA GLN A 250 -4.67 -3.01 -18.03
C GLN A 250 -5.70 -3.45 -19.07
N ASP A 251 -5.23 -4.06 -20.17
CA ASP A 251 -6.07 -4.52 -21.27
C ASP A 251 -7.00 -3.42 -21.80
N TRP A 252 -6.47 -2.20 -21.97
CA TRP A 252 -7.21 -1.00 -22.40
C TRP A 252 -8.34 -0.55 -21.46
N LYS A 253 -8.46 -1.15 -20.28
CA LYS A 253 -9.46 -0.82 -19.27
C LYS A 253 -8.80 -0.16 -18.07
N LYS A 254 -9.45 0.90 -17.57
CA LYS A 254 -9.08 1.55 -16.31
C LYS A 254 -9.54 0.67 -15.15
N LYS A 255 -8.60 0.25 -14.31
CA LYS A 255 -8.85 -0.53 -13.09
C LYS A 255 -8.32 0.23 -11.88
N THR A 256 -8.86 -0.06 -10.70
CA THR A 256 -8.33 0.44 -9.41
C THR A 256 -7.67 -0.70 -8.66
N MET A 257 -6.65 -0.39 -7.87
CA MET A 257 -6.07 -1.35 -6.93
C MET A 257 -6.96 -1.58 -5.71
N TYR A 258 -7.91 -0.69 -5.39
CA TYR A 258 -8.73 -0.84 -4.21
C TYR A 258 -9.70 -2.02 -4.31
N LEU A 259 -9.77 -2.80 -3.24
CA LEU A 259 -10.66 -3.96 -3.14
C LEU A 259 -12.10 -3.57 -2.79
N SER A 260 -12.30 -2.35 -2.28
CA SER A 260 -13.58 -1.84 -1.84
C SER A 260 -13.61 -0.31 -1.87
N GLU A 261 -14.81 0.23 -1.94
CA GLU A 261 -15.08 1.66 -1.86
C GLU A 261 -15.15 2.12 -0.39
N TYR A 262 -14.83 3.40 -0.16
CA TYR A 262 -14.84 4.00 1.18
C TYR A 262 -16.23 4.01 1.82
N ASN A 263 -17.28 4.21 1.01
CA ASN A 263 -18.68 4.25 1.46
C ASN A 263 -19.17 2.96 2.14
N LYS A 264 -18.51 1.82 1.89
CA LYS A 264 -18.84 0.53 2.51
C LYS A 264 -18.33 0.42 3.95
N PHE A 265 -17.34 1.24 4.34
CA PHE A 265 -16.79 1.24 5.69
C PHE A 265 -17.48 2.29 6.55
N MET A 266 -18.02 1.85 7.69
CA MET A 266 -18.57 2.73 8.70
C MET A 266 -17.46 3.42 9.47
N ASP A 267 -17.75 4.62 9.98
CA ASP A 267 -16.92 5.25 11.00
C ASP A 267 -16.82 4.35 12.26
N PRO A 268 -15.65 4.24 12.93
CA PRO A 268 -15.47 3.37 14.09
C PRO A 268 -16.49 3.59 15.23
N VAL A 269 -16.87 4.84 15.50
CA VAL A 269 -17.84 5.19 16.54
C VAL A 269 -19.24 4.77 16.12
N LYS A 270 -19.60 5.00 14.85
CA LYS A 270 -20.88 4.55 14.29
C LYS A 270 -20.97 3.02 14.29
N PHE A 271 -19.91 2.34 13.89
CA PHE A 271 -19.80 0.88 13.90
C PHE A 271 -20.13 0.29 15.27
N TYR A 272 -19.55 0.83 16.34
CA TYR A 272 -19.81 0.36 17.70
C TYR A 272 -21.27 0.57 18.13
N ARG A 273 -21.87 1.69 17.73
CA ARG A 273 -23.25 2.04 18.07
C ARG A 273 -24.29 1.24 17.28
N THR A 274 -23.91 0.66 16.16
CA THR A 274 -24.81 -0.15 15.33
C THR A 274 -25.27 -1.39 16.10
N LYS A 275 -26.57 -1.45 16.41
CA LYS A 275 -27.16 -2.58 17.15
C LYS A 275 -27.46 -3.76 16.22
N SER A 276 -28.01 -3.51 15.04
CA SER A 276 -28.48 -4.53 14.09
C SER A 276 -27.78 -4.47 12.74
N GLY A 277 -27.73 -5.62 12.06
CA GLY A 277 -27.18 -5.76 10.71
C GLY A 277 -25.66 -5.96 10.66
N PRO A 278 -25.14 -6.28 9.47
CA PRO A 278 -23.69 -6.36 9.25
C PRO A 278 -23.09 -4.96 9.40
N ALA A 279 -21.98 -4.88 10.10
CA ALA A 279 -21.21 -3.66 10.21
C ALA A 279 -19.76 -3.97 9.84
N VAL A 280 -19.16 -3.10 9.05
CA VAL A 280 -17.73 -3.18 8.75
C VAL A 280 -17.11 -1.81 8.94
N SER A 281 -15.97 -1.78 9.62
CA SER A 281 -15.22 -0.54 9.82
C SER A 281 -13.72 -0.84 9.80
N ILE A 282 -12.92 0.18 9.49
CA ILE A 282 -11.48 0.08 9.40
C ILE A 282 -10.82 1.29 10.06
N ALA A 283 -9.87 1.02 10.94
CA ALA A 283 -8.95 2.01 11.50
C ALA A 283 -7.63 1.99 10.72
N THR A 284 -7.42 2.98 9.82
CA THR A 284 -6.20 3.10 8.99
C THR A 284 -5.14 4.02 9.62
N GLY A 285 -3.87 3.63 9.53
CA GLY A 285 -2.76 4.33 10.21
C GLY A 285 -2.51 3.90 11.67
N TYR A 286 -3.10 2.78 12.12
CA TYR A 286 -3.06 2.28 13.50
C TYR A 286 -2.22 1.00 13.56
N CYS A 287 -1.41 0.87 14.60
CA CYS A 287 -0.55 -0.30 14.77
C CYS A 287 -0.85 -0.99 16.10
N VAL A 288 -1.36 -2.21 16.02
CA VAL A 288 -1.38 -3.13 17.16
C VAL A 288 0.08 -3.46 17.52
N GLN A 289 0.44 -3.33 18.79
CA GLN A 289 1.78 -3.63 19.30
C GLN A 289 1.87 -5.05 19.84
N ARG A 290 0.83 -5.49 20.55
CA ARG A 290 0.75 -6.80 21.18
C ARG A 290 -0.70 -7.27 21.24
N VAL A 291 -0.86 -8.58 21.26
CA VAL A 291 -2.15 -9.26 21.41
C VAL A 291 -2.01 -10.23 22.55
N ASP A 292 -2.96 -10.16 23.47
CA ASP A 292 -3.08 -11.04 24.60
C ASP A 292 -4.25 -11.98 24.36
N ALA A 293 -3.93 -13.24 24.06
CA ALA A 293 -4.91 -14.24 23.67
C ALA A 293 -5.79 -14.68 24.85
N ASP A 294 -5.20 -14.80 26.05
CA ASP A 294 -5.89 -15.30 27.24
C ASP A 294 -6.99 -14.34 27.70
N TYR A 295 -6.72 -13.04 27.63
CA TYR A 295 -7.68 -12.00 27.98
C TYR A 295 -8.48 -11.47 26.79
N HIS A 296 -8.23 -11.98 25.58
CA HIS A 296 -8.85 -11.52 24.35
C HIS A 296 -8.71 -10.00 24.11
N VAL A 297 -7.49 -9.47 24.26
CA VAL A 297 -7.20 -8.02 24.15
C VAL A 297 -6.11 -7.74 23.13
N ALA A 298 -6.37 -6.80 22.21
CA ALA A 298 -5.37 -6.23 21.31
C ALA A 298 -4.98 -4.82 21.77
N TRP A 299 -3.69 -4.54 21.88
CA TRP A 299 -3.18 -3.25 22.34
C TRP A 299 -2.72 -2.39 21.16
N VAL A 300 -3.40 -1.27 20.95
CA VAL A 300 -3.17 -0.35 19.84
C VAL A 300 -2.38 0.85 20.31
N LYS A 301 -1.33 1.21 19.57
CA LYS A 301 -0.57 2.44 19.85
C LYS A 301 -1.35 3.67 19.39
N THR A 302 -1.66 4.57 20.33
CA THR A 302 -2.26 5.89 20.07
C THR A 302 -1.32 7.02 20.53
N GLN A 303 -1.70 8.28 20.32
CA GLN A 303 -0.94 9.41 20.85
C GLN A 303 -1.04 9.51 22.38
N CYS A 304 -2.15 9.06 22.97
CA CYS A 304 -2.37 9.01 24.41
C CYS A 304 -1.82 7.73 25.08
N GLY A 305 -0.96 6.97 24.40
CA GLY A 305 -0.42 5.70 24.90
C GLY A 305 -1.07 4.47 24.27
N GLU A 306 -0.85 3.30 24.87
CA GLU A 306 -1.46 2.04 24.42
C GLU A 306 -2.92 1.98 24.86
N GLN A 307 -3.81 1.61 23.93
CA GLN A 307 -5.25 1.49 24.19
C GLN A 307 -5.69 0.04 23.92
N PRO A 308 -6.46 -0.57 24.83
CA PRO A 308 -6.98 -1.92 24.65
C PRO A 308 -8.20 -1.94 23.74
N ILE A 309 -8.31 -2.98 22.92
CA ILE A 309 -9.53 -3.36 22.19
C ILE A 309 -9.81 -4.82 22.52
N TYR A 310 -10.96 -5.08 23.14
CA TYR A 310 -11.42 -6.42 23.43
C TYR A 310 -12.03 -7.06 22.18
N TYR A 311 -11.86 -8.36 21.99
CA TYR A 311 -12.40 -9.06 20.83
C TYR A 311 -13.05 -10.39 21.21
N GLU A 312 -14.08 -10.83 20.47
CA GLU A 312 -14.54 -12.22 20.60
C GLU A 312 -13.62 -13.15 19.80
N ARG A 313 -13.35 -12.78 18.54
CA ARG A 313 -12.47 -13.52 17.63
C ARG A 313 -11.45 -12.58 16.98
N CYS A 314 -10.19 -12.98 16.95
CA CYS A 314 -9.12 -12.21 16.34
C CYS A 314 -8.42 -12.98 15.22
N LEU A 315 -8.18 -12.30 14.08
CA LEU A 315 -7.34 -12.79 13.00
C LEU A 315 -6.08 -11.92 12.88
N LEU A 316 -4.91 -12.56 12.96
CA LEU A 316 -3.63 -11.93 12.64
C LEU A 316 -3.34 -12.06 11.14
N ALA A 317 -3.43 -10.95 10.42
CA ALA A 317 -3.09 -10.85 9.01
C ALA A 317 -2.11 -9.68 8.71
N PRO A 318 -1.01 -9.50 9.48
CA PRO A 318 -0.10 -8.35 9.33
C PRO A 318 0.73 -8.38 8.04
N GLY A 319 0.82 -9.54 7.37
CA GLY A 319 1.66 -9.75 6.19
C GLY A 319 3.16 -9.69 6.51
N SER A 320 3.98 -9.41 5.49
CA SER A 320 5.44 -9.34 5.60
C SER A 320 6.01 -7.93 5.48
N LYS A 321 7.20 -7.73 6.07
CA LYS A 321 8.07 -6.56 5.85
C LYS A 321 9.17 -6.94 4.85
N PRO A 322 9.58 -6.03 3.95
CA PRO A 322 10.65 -6.31 3.00
C PRO A 322 11.98 -6.49 3.76
N LYS A 323 12.79 -7.46 3.30
CA LYS A 323 14.18 -7.58 3.71
C LYS A 323 14.95 -6.44 3.05
N GLN A 324 15.92 -5.90 3.76
CA GLN A 324 16.85 -4.92 3.23
C GLN A 324 18.26 -5.41 3.55
N LEU A 325 19.18 -5.29 2.59
CA LEU A 325 20.57 -5.68 2.78
C LEU A 325 21.18 -4.91 3.97
N SER A 326 21.97 -5.61 4.78
CA SER A 326 22.59 -5.06 6.00
C SER A 326 23.39 -3.80 5.71
N MET A 327 24.17 -3.81 4.62
CA MET A 327 24.95 -2.66 4.14
C MET A 327 24.09 -1.40 3.98
N PHE A 328 22.87 -1.51 3.44
CA PHE A 328 21.99 -0.34 3.26
C PHE A 328 21.34 0.10 4.56
N LYS A 329 21.23 -0.78 5.56
CA LYS A 329 20.70 -0.39 6.88
C LYS A 329 21.72 0.45 7.66
N SER A 330 23.00 0.06 7.61
CA SER A 330 24.10 0.75 8.29
C SER A 330 24.68 1.92 7.49
N ALA A 331 24.33 2.07 6.20
CA ALA A 331 24.86 3.12 5.35
C ALA A 331 24.51 4.54 5.83
N PRO A 332 25.34 5.55 5.47
CA PRO A 332 25.05 6.96 5.72
C PRO A 332 23.70 7.38 5.12
N LYS A 333 23.05 8.38 5.76
CA LYS A 333 21.75 8.89 5.32
C LYS A 333 21.66 9.21 3.82
N PRO A 334 22.66 9.86 3.17
CA PRO A 334 22.63 10.14 1.73
C PRO A 334 22.48 8.89 0.86
N VAL A 335 23.05 7.76 1.29
CA VAL A 335 22.91 6.47 0.59
C VAL A 335 21.52 5.88 0.82
N ARG A 336 21.07 5.85 2.08
CA ARG A 336 19.77 5.26 2.44
C ARG A 336 18.59 5.97 1.79
N ASP A 337 18.66 7.29 1.60
CA ASP A 337 17.58 8.08 1.00
C ASP A 337 17.40 7.76 -0.50
N ARG A 338 18.40 7.16 -1.15
CA ARG A 338 18.37 6.72 -2.56
C ARG A 338 18.13 5.22 -2.73
N VAL A 339 17.95 4.48 -1.63
CA VAL A 339 17.65 3.04 -1.63
C VAL A 339 16.22 2.83 -1.14
N CYS A 340 15.42 2.07 -1.87
CA CYS A 340 14.02 1.85 -1.49
C CYS A 340 13.52 0.46 -1.88
N THR A 341 12.79 -0.14 -0.94
CA THR A 341 12.03 -1.38 -1.11
C THR A 341 10.65 -1.07 -1.71
N LEU A 342 9.99 -2.02 -2.36
CA LEU A 342 8.62 -1.85 -2.88
C LEU A 342 7.63 -2.75 -2.14
N ARG A 343 6.89 -2.20 -1.16
CA ARG A 343 5.89 -2.99 -0.40
C ARG A 343 4.56 -2.26 -0.20
N THR A 344 4.60 -1.00 0.20
CA THR A 344 3.42 -0.16 0.50
C THR A 344 3.14 0.83 -0.63
N ILE A 345 1.92 1.36 -0.70
CA ILE A 345 1.60 2.43 -1.69
C ILE A 345 2.54 3.63 -1.53
N ARG A 346 2.94 3.94 -0.30
CA ARG A 346 3.91 5.00 -0.04
C ARG A 346 5.27 4.70 -0.66
N ASP A 347 5.71 3.44 -0.58
CA ASP A 347 6.93 3.02 -1.26
C ASP A 347 6.77 3.21 -2.77
N LEU A 348 5.63 2.80 -3.36
CA LEU A 348 5.35 2.99 -4.79
C LEU A 348 5.37 4.46 -5.21
N GLU A 349 4.78 5.37 -4.42
CA GLU A 349 4.77 6.79 -4.77
C GLU A 349 6.18 7.41 -4.78
N ILE A 350 6.95 7.16 -3.71
CA ILE A 350 8.35 7.58 -3.63
C ILE A 350 9.11 6.94 -4.80
N ALA A 351 8.81 5.68 -5.07
CA ALA A 351 9.48 4.91 -6.07
C ALA A 351 9.29 5.48 -7.47
N TYR A 352 8.03 5.71 -7.82
CA TYR A 352 7.58 6.24 -9.08
C TYR A 352 8.22 7.60 -9.36
N ARG A 353 8.14 8.53 -8.41
CA ARG A 353 8.74 9.87 -8.57
C ARG A 353 10.25 9.81 -8.76
N SER A 354 10.92 8.96 -7.98
CA SER A 354 12.39 8.84 -8.06
C SER A 354 12.83 8.25 -9.39
N VAL A 355 12.10 7.25 -9.92
CA VAL A 355 12.43 6.62 -11.21
C VAL A 355 12.13 7.55 -12.38
N LYS A 356 11.00 8.26 -12.37
CA LYS A 356 10.67 9.22 -13.44
C LYS A 356 11.61 10.43 -13.49
N ALA A 357 12.30 10.74 -12.38
CA ALA A 357 13.31 11.79 -12.32
C ALA A 357 14.76 11.29 -12.50
N ALA A 358 14.98 9.97 -12.50
CA ALA A 358 16.31 9.38 -12.61
C ALA A 358 16.72 9.20 -14.07
N LYS A 359 18.04 9.15 -14.31
CA LYS A 359 18.61 8.70 -15.59
C LYS A 359 19.11 7.26 -15.50
N HIS A 360 19.53 6.83 -14.32
CA HIS A 360 20.09 5.50 -14.07
C HIS A 360 19.41 4.86 -12.86
N VAL A 361 18.87 3.65 -13.00
CA VAL A 361 18.21 2.89 -11.94
C VAL A 361 18.81 1.49 -11.84
N ALA A 362 19.25 1.11 -10.65
CA ALA A 362 19.67 -0.26 -10.36
C ALA A 362 18.58 -1.03 -9.61
N ILE A 363 18.28 -2.24 -10.05
CA ILE A 363 17.35 -3.18 -9.44
C ILE A 363 18.17 -4.36 -8.91
N ILE A 364 18.07 -4.62 -7.62
CA ILE A 364 18.80 -5.69 -6.94
C ILE A 364 17.80 -6.79 -6.56
N GLY A 365 18.06 -8.01 -7.02
CA GLY A 365 17.29 -9.19 -6.68
C GLY A 365 16.69 -9.88 -7.91
N GLY A 366 16.96 -11.18 -8.03
CA GLY A 366 16.45 -12.04 -9.12
C GLY A 366 15.10 -12.68 -8.81
N GLY A 367 14.40 -12.25 -7.76
CA GLY A 367 13.08 -12.78 -7.40
C GLY A 367 11.96 -12.23 -8.29
N PRO A 368 10.71 -12.69 -8.11
CA PRO A 368 9.57 -12.28 -8.94
C PRO A 368 9.38 -10.76 -9.01
N LEU A 369 9.45 -10.05 -7.88
CA LEU A 369 9.28 -8.59 -7.84
C LEU A 369 10.40 -7.85 -8.60
N GLY A 370 11.64 -8.31 -8.49
CA GLY A 370 12.77 -7.71 -9.21
C GLY A 370 12.64 -7.89 -10.72
N CYS A 371 12.22 -9.09 -11.14
CA CYS A 371 12.01 -9.42 -12.55
C CYS A 371 10.84 -8.64 -13.15
N GLU A 372 9.70 -8.60 -12.45
CA GLU A 372 8.54 -7.82 -12.87
C GLU A 372 8.90 -6.35 -13.03
N LEU A 373 9.56 -5.76 -12.03
CA LEU A 373 9.92 -4.35 -12.08
C LEU A 373 10.91 -4.05 -13.21
N ALA A 374 11.93 -4.90 -13.40
CA ALA A 374 12.90 -4.74 -14.48
C ALA A 374 12.21 -4.78 -15.85
N TRP A 375 11.36 -5.77 -16.08
CA TRP A 375 10.63 -5.90 -17.34
C TRP A 375 9.67 -4.73 -17.58
N HIS A 376 8.88 -4.33 -16.58
CA HIS A 376 7.90 -3.25 -16.72
C HIS A 376 8.55 -1.89 -16.95
N LEU A 377 9.70 -1.61 -16.33
CA LEU A 377 10.48 -0.39 -16.57
C LEU A 377 11.15 -0.40 -17.95
N GLY A 378 11.69 -1.53 -18.40
CA GLY A 378 12.23 -1.67 -19.76
C GLY A 378 11.13 -1.45 -20.81
N ARG A 379 9.95 -2.05 -20.61
CA ARG A 379 8.81 -1.84 -21.50
C ARG A 379 8.31 -0.39 -21.49
N MET A 380 8.33 0.26 -20.32
CA MET A 380 7.99 1.68 -20.18
C MET A 380 8.90 2.55 -21.04
N ASN A 381 10.22 2.30 -21.08
CA ASN A 381 11.14 3.03 -21.96
C ASN A 381 10.74 2.93 -23.43
N LYS A 382 10.43 1.71 -23.91
CA LYS A 382 9.99 1.53 -25.29
C LYS A 382 8.71 2.30 -25.60
N MET A 383 7.72 2.22 -24.71
CA MET A 383 6.47 2.97 -24.87
C MET A 383 6.70 4.49 -24.86
N ASP A 384 7.60 4.96 -24.00
CA ASP A 384 7.98 6.37 -23.93
C ASP A 384 8.65 6.83 -25.24
N LEU A 385 9.51 6.00 -25.84
CA LEU A 385 10.16 6.25 -27.14
C LEU A 385 9.20 6.16 -28.33
N ASP A 386 8.20 5.27 -28.27
CA ASP A 386 7.16 5.17 -29.29
C ASP A 386 6.31 6.45 -29.37
N VAL A 387 6.16 7.15 -28.23
CA VAL A 387 5.40 8.41 -28.13
C VAL A 387 6.28 9.64 -28.39
N ASP A 388 7.52 9.63 -27.88
CA ASP A 388 8.48 10.72 -28.00
C ASP A 388 9.87 10.15 -28.32
N PRO A 389 10.23 10.05 -29.62
CA PRO A 389 11.51 9.49 -30.05
C PRO A 389 12.75 10.25 -29.57
N GLU A 390 12.60 11.52 -29.17
CA GLU A 390 13.71 12.35 -28.68
C GLU A 390 13.95 12.19 -27.17
N LYS A 391 13.03 11.51 -26.47
CA LYS A 391 13.12 11.31 -25.03
C LYS A 391 14.28 10.39 -24.67
N GLN A 392 15.16 10.87 -23.78
CA GLN A 392 16.25 10.04 -23.26
C GLN A 392 15.68 8.86 -22.44
N PRO A 393 16.00 7.60 -22.82
CA PRO A 393 15.52 6.44 -22.09
C PRO A 393 16.23 6.30 -20.74
N LEU A 394 15.53 5.71 -19.77
CA LEU A 394 16.09 5.38 -18.47
C LEU A 394 17.09 4.23 -18.61
N GLU A 395 18.32 4.38 -18.13
CA GLU A 395 19.26 3.26 -18.05
C GLU A 395 18.91 2.37 -16.84
N ILE A 396 18.64 1.09 -17.10
CA ILE A 396 18.21 0.13 -16.07
C ILE A 396 19.24 -0.99 -15.97
N VAL A 397 19.74 -1.22 -14.75
CA VAL A 397 20.64 -2.35 -14.46
C VAL A 397 19.96 -3.31 -13.50
N HIS A 398 19.76 -4.57 -13.90
CA HIS A 398 19.18 -5.63 -13.07
C HIS A 398 20.27 -6.59 -12.59
N ILE A 399 20.54 -6.58 -11.28
CA ILE A 399 21.65 -7.28 -10.63
C ILE A 399 21.09 -8.42 -9.77
N TYR A 400 21.64 -9.62 -9.93
CA TYR A 400 21.29 -10.76 -9.07
C TYR A 400 22.42 -11.78 -8.96
N LYS A 401 22.45 -12.48 -7.84
CA LYS A 401 23.54 -13.38 -7.44
C LYS A 401 23.58 -14.70 -8.20
N ASP A 402 22.44 -15.15 -8.68
CA ASP A 402 22.27 -16.47 -9.29
C ASP A 402 22.59 -16.39 -10.79
N LYS A 403 22.70 -17.54 -11.46
CA LYS A 403 23.00 -17.57 -12.90
C LYS A 403 21.84 -17.11 -13.76
N GLY A 404 20.63 -17.52 -13.39
CA GLY A 404 19.37 -17.09 -14.01
C GLY A 404 18.44 -16.45 -12.97
N ILE A 405 17.39 -15.80 -13.45
CA ILE A 405 16.37 -15.24 -12.57
C ILE A 405 15.51 -16.35 -11.94
N MET A 406 14.91 -16.05 -10.79
CA MET A 406 14.00 -16.93 -10.06
C MET A 406 14.62 -18.31 -9.74
N ALA A 407 15.93 -18.37 -9.47
CA ALA A 407 16.69 -19.61 -9.27
C ALA A 407 16.18 -20.51 -8.12
N GLY A 408 15.42 -19.97 -7.17
CA GLY A 408 14.75 -20.77 -6.14
C GLY A 408 13.48 -21.50 -6.62
N VAL A 409 13.05 -21.28 -7.85
CA VAL A 409 11.79 -21.80 -8.43
C VAL A 409 12.01 -22.41 -9.80
N LEU A 410 12.75 -21.73 -10.68
CA LEU A 410 12.96 -22.14 -12.06
C LEU A 410 14.27 -22.95 -12.21
N PRO A 411 14.28 -23.98 -13.08
CA PRO A 411 15.53 -24.59 -13.54
C PRO A 411 16.45 -23.55 -14.19
N GLU A 412 17.76 -23.78 -14.12
CA GLU A 412 18.80 -22.86 -14.61
C GLU A 412 18.54 -22.39 -16.05
N TYR A 413 18.32 -23.34 -16.98
CA TYR A 413 18.08 -23.02 -18.39
C TYR A 413 16.89 -22.06 -18.61
N LEU A 414 15.83 -22.23 -17.81
CA LEU A 414 14.62 -21.43 -17.95
C LEU A 414 14.80 -20.06 -17.31
N GLY A 415 15.53 -19.99 -16.20
CA GLY A 415 15.92 -18.74 -15.56
C GLY A 415 16.84 -17.88 -16.45
N GLU A 416 17.78 -18.50 -17.16
CA GLU A 416 18.62 -17.80 -18.14
C GLU A 416 17.82 -17.31 -19.34
N TRP A 417 17.00 -18.18 -19.94
CA TRP A 417 16.10 -17.81 -21.03
C TRP A 417 15.13 -16.68 -20.66
N ALA A 418 14.57 -16.70 -19.45
CA ALA A 418 13.67 -15.65 -18.99
C ALA A 418 14.41 -14.32 -18.74
N ALA A 419 15.67 -14.38 -18.28
CA ALA A 419 16.52 -13.19 -18.16
C ALA A 419 16.83 -12.55 -19.52
N GLU A 420 16.98 -13.35 -20.59
CA GLU A 420 17.12 -12.83 -21.96
C GLU A 420 15.89 -12.03 -22.40
N LYS A 421 14.68 -12.42 -21.97
CA LYS A 421 13.47 -11.64 -22.25
C LYS A 421 13.51 -10.27 -21.59
N ILE A 422 14.02 -10.16 -20.37
CA ILE A 422 14.23 -8.87 -19.70
C ILE A 422 15.29 -8.05 -20.44
N LYS A 423 16.40 -8.68 -20.85
CA LYS A 423 17.46 -8.03 -21.63
C LYS A 423 16.94 -7.46 -22.95
N ASN A 424 16.04 -8.16 -23.63
CA ASN A 424 15.40 -7.70 -24.87
C ASN A 424 14.47 -6.49 -24.67
N GLU A 425 14.11 -6.14 -23.43
CA GLU A 425 13.43 -4.88 -23.11
C GLU A 425 14.39 -3.68 -22.97
N GLY A 426 15.68 -3.86 -23.23
CA GLY A 426 16.70 -2.81 -23.10
C GLY A 426 17.27 -2.69 -21.69
N VAL A 427 17.05 -3.69 -20.83
CA VAL A 427 17.59 -3.73 -19.48
C VAL A 427 18.97 -4.39 -19.48
N THR A 428 19.95 -3.75 -18.85
CA THR A 428 21.28 -4.34 -18.64
C THR A 428 21.22 -5.34 -17.50
N VAL A 429 21.41 -6.64 -17.81
CA VAL A 429 21.33 -7.71 -16.81
C VAL A 429 22.74 -8.10 -16.35
N LYS A 430 22.98 -8.16 -15.03
CA LYS A 430 24.22 -8.59 -14.37
C LYS A 430 23.95 -9.83 -13.49
N PRO A 431 23.96 -11.05 -14.07
CA PRO A 431 23.84 -12.30 -13.33
C PRO A 431 25.15 -12.62 -12.59
N LYS A 432 25.12 -13.57 -11.65
CA LYS A 432 26.29 -14.02 -10.87
C LYS A 432 26.98 -12.88 -10.10
N THR A 433 26.25 -11.80 -9.81
CA THR A 433 26.82 -10.59 -9.21
C THR A 433 26.02 -10.15 -7.99
N GLN A 434 26.73 -9.82 -6.92
CA GLN A 434 26.15 -9.28 -5.70
C GLN A 434 26.66 -7.86 -5.45
N VAL A 435 25.83 -7.03 -4.82
CA VAL A 435 26.28 -5.74 -4.32
C VAL A 435 26.99 -5.97 -3.00
N TYR A 436 28.26 -5.55 -2.94
CA TYR A 436 29.13 -5.69 -1.77
C TYR A 436 29.09 -4.43 -0.92
N ASP A 437 29.18 -3.26 -1.55
CA ASP A 437 29.18 -1.97 -0.85
C ASP A 437 28.53 -0.86 -1.68
N ALA A 438 28.13 0.23 -1.01
CA ALA A 438 27.45 1.36 -1.63
C ALA A 438 27.87 2.69 -1.00
N PHE A 439 28.36 3.60 -1.84
CA PHE A 439 28.85 4.91 -1.41
C PHE A 439 28.18 6.02 -2.20
N GLN A 440 28.23 7.23 -1.66
CA GLN A 440 27.90 8.43 -2.42
C GLN A 440 29.10 8.80 -3.29
N SER A 441 28.88 8.94 -4.60
CA SER A 441 29.86 9.47 -5.55
C SER A 441 30.05 10.97 -5.36
N ALA A 442 31.13 11.54 -5.89
CA ALA A 442 31.41 12.98 -5.85
C ALA A 442 30.26 13.81 -6.46
N ASP A 443 29.63 13.31 -7.53
CA ASP A 443 28.46 13.92 -8.19
C ASP A 443 27.15 13.78 -7.39
N GLY A 444 27.21 13.23 -6.18
CA GLY A 444 26.06 12.99 -5.31
C GLY A 444 25.23 11.73 -5.66
N ARG A 445 25.55 11.00 -6.73
CA ARG A 445 24.93 9.71 -7.14
C ARG A 445 25.34 8.54 -6.23
N LEU A 446 24.71 7.38 -6.38
CA LEU A 446 25.13 6.15 -5.72
C LEU A 446 26.17 5.40 -6.57
N LYS A 447 27.29 5.02 -5.97
CA LYS A 447 28.25 4.08 -6.56
C LYS A 447 28.14 2.74 -5.82
N LEU A 448 27.73 1.70 -6.54
CA LEU A 448 27.65 0.33 -6.07
C LEU A 448 28.93 -0.42 -6.44
N THR A 449 29.57 -1.04 -5.46
CA THR A 449 30.70 -1.96 -5.67
C THR A 449 30.15 -3.37 -5.75
N LEU A 450 30.53 -4.10 -6.79
CA LEU A 450 30.01 -5.42 -7.10
C LEU A 450 31.02 -6.52 -6.78
N SER A 451 30.53 -7.75 -6.57
CA SER A 451 31.36 -8.91 -6.23
C SER A 451 32.31 -9.35 -7.34
N ASP A 452 32.07 -8.92 -8.58
CA ASP A 452 32.93 -9.16 -9.75
C ASP A 452 34.05 -8.12 -9.89
N GLY A 453 34.19 -7.20 -8.92
CA GLY A 453 35.15 -6.10 -8.94
C GLY A 453 34.71 -4.89 -9.77
N SER A 454 33.60 -4.98 -10.51
CA SER A 454 33.05 -3.85 -11.26
C SER A 454 32.29 -2.88 -10.34
N SER A 455 32.03 -1.67 -10.84
CA SER A 455 31.21 -0.69 -10.14
C SER A 455 30.10 -0.14 -11.03
N VAL A 456 28.92 0.09 -10.45
CA VAL A 456 27.77 0.67 -11.14
C VAL A 456 27.43 2.00 -10.48
N VAL A 457 27.39 3.07 -11.27
CA VAL A 457 26.94 4.39 -10.79
C VAL A 457 25.48 4.55 -11.18
N THR A 458 24.63 4.87 -10.20
CA THR A 458 23.18 4.94 -10.38
C THR A 458 22.60 6.10 -9.58
N ASP A 459 21.49 6.67 -10.05
CA ASP A 459 20.79 7.73 -9.32
C ASP A 459 19.96 7.14 -8.18
N TYR A 460 19.50 5.89 -8.37
CA TYR A 460 18.52 5.27 -7.50
C TYR A 460 18.60 3.73 -7.47
N VAL A 461 18.43 3.14 -6.29
CA VAL A 461 18.51 1.69 -6.08
C VAL A 461 17.19 1.11 -5.56
N ARG A 462 16.77 0.01 -6.17
CA ARG A 462 15.67 -0.84 -5.72
C ARG A 462 16.22 -2.11 -5.08
N ASP A 463 16.08 -2.22 -3.76
CA ASP A 463 16.42 -3.44 -3.03
C ASP A 463 15.18 -4.35 -2.96
N LEU A 464 15.21 -5.45 -3.71
CA LEU A 464 14.16 -6.46 -3.81
C LEU A 464 14.74 -7.87 -3.54
N THR A 465 15.73 -7.93 -2.65
CA THR A 465 16.45 -9.16 -2.25
C THR A 465 15.70 -10.07 -1.29
#